data_AF-A0A091MMH2-F1
#
_entry.id   AF-A0A091MMH2-F1
#
_cell.length_a   1.000
_cell.length_b   1.000
_cell.length_c   1.000
_cell.angle_alpha   90.00
_cell.angle_beta   90.00
_cell.angle_gamma   90.00
#
_symmetry.space_group_name_H-M   'P 1'
#
loop_
_entity.id
_entity.type
_entity.pdbx_description
1 polymer ?
#
loop_
_entity_poly.entity_id
_entity_poly.type
_entity_poly.pdbx_seq_one_letter_code
_entity_poly.pdbx_strand_id
1 'polypeptide(L)'
;ADLRDEMAHTAEKVQSIADGFPRSDYTRRVSEALEKAEDRSQPYLREVQRFEHYRWIAGTVLCSIILLILSCNVLGMALGAYGLAKREDPSDYECRGEAGAKFLLVLFSWLLILLVFATFLVGGNIQTLVCRNWVNQEIYKFIDTPGNLPPSMNLTRQLNIRRDSNLSTTYWECKNGAGLWEVLQLDRSYDLDEHLKTPKYTADFQKRLSDFTAQLGDVRLLRSEGRQDLETFARSGADDVDYGRFQEEMKIPVVQTSLPGLARNLEGLQKMQRNSTVAGRLATEAQALWKMQNSTVQSQEALVVKMGESVQFLSRLAPHLKERVKRTLATTASVEARLPMQAQQILRQELGCFTRKELRYFTQYLNWVGQTLREDVASCQPLATALDNGRVILCDRIADPWNAFWFSLGCCTFFLIPNIIFAIRLTKHFRPIRNRLISTGSEETCPFHIPRVTALKL
;
A
#
# COMPACT_ATOMS: atom_id res chain seq x y z
N ALA A 1 21.32 -0.38 -25.70
CA ALA A 1 21.51 -0.87 -24.32
C ALA A 1 21.61 0.37 -23.44
N ASP A 2 20.67 1.30 -23.52
CA ASP A 2 19.23 1.28 -23.26
C ASP A 2 18.97 1.39 -21.75
N LEU A 3 18.54 2.59 -21.32
CA LEU A 3 18.30 3.01 -19.94
C LEU A 3 17.51 1.98 -19.13
N ARG A 4 16.65 1.24 -19.84
CA ARG A 4 15.86 0.14 -19.36
C ARG A 4 16.69 -0.98 -18.73
N ASP A 5 17.84 -1.32 -19.29
CA ASP A 5 18.73 -2.36 -18.78
C ASP A 5 19.41 -1.90 -17.48
N GLU A 6 19.82 -0.63 -17.40
CA GLU A 6 20.36 -0.06 -16.16
C GLU A 6 19.30 0.07 -15.06
N MET A 7 18.06 0.42 -15.41
CA MET A 7 16.94 0.39 -14.48
C MET A 7 16.63 -1.02 -14.00
N ALA A 8 16.64 -2.02 -14.89
CA ALA A 8 16.42 -3.42 -14.53
C ALA A 8 17.52 -3.94 -13.61
N HIS A 9 18.78 -3.65 -13.92
CA HIS A 9 19.92 -4.03 -13.07
C HIS A 9 19.93 -3.29 -11.73
N THR A 10 19.50 -2.03 -11.69
CA THR A 10 19.31 -1.30 -10.41
C THR A 10 18.19 -1.91 -9.60
N ALA A 11 17.07 -2.27 -10.24
CA ALA A 11 15.97 -2.97 -9.57
C ALA A 11 16.45 -4.32 -9.02
N GLU A 12 17.22 -5.09 -9.79
CA GLU A 12 17.80 -6.38 -9.35
C GLU A 12 18.79 -6.20 -8.19
N LYS A 13 19.64 -5.17 -8.22
CA LYS A 13 20.53 -4.84 -7.09
C LYS A 13 19.75 -4.42 -5.85
N VAL A 14 18.72 -3.58 -5.99
CA VAL A 14 17.86 -3.18 -4.87
C VAL A 14 17.10 -4.39 -4.32
N GLN A 15 16.62 -5.27 -5.19
CA GLN A 15 16.04 -6.57 -4.82
C GLN A 15 17.04 -7.40 -4.01
N SER A 16 18.29 -7.51 -4.47
CA SER A 16 19.33 -8.25 -3.77
C SER A 16 19.69 -7.67 -2.40
N ILE A 17 19.48 -6.37 -2.19
CA ILE A 17 19.67 -5.72 -0.88
C ILE A 17 18.46 -5.95 0.02
N ALA A 18 17.25 -5.97 -0.55
CA ALA A 18 16.06 -6.38 0.17
C ALA A 18 16.11 -7.87 0.57
N ASP A 19 16.70 -8.73 -0.29
CA ASP A 19 16.90 -10.17 -0.04
C ASP A 19 18.10 -10.43 0.88
N GLY A 20 19.15 -9.61 0.77
CA GLY A 20 20.36 -9.62 1.59
C GLY A 20 20.19 -8.90 2.93
N PHE A 21 19.07 -8.18 3.12
CA PHE A 21 18.62 -7.80 4.44
C PHE A 21 18.56 -9.09 5.25
N PRO A 22 19.22 -9.17 6.42
CA PRO A 22 19.21 -10.36 7.24
C PRO A 22 17.85 -10.46 7.94
N ARG A 23 16.79 -10.51 7.11
CA ARG A 23 15.43 -10.81 7.46
C ARG A 23 15.47 -12.12 8.19
N SER A 24 16.21 -13.11 7.69
CA SER A 24 16.50 -14.34 8.42
C SER A 24 17.18 -14.07 9.75
N ASP A 25 18.25 -13.29 9.93
CA ASP A 25 18.85 -13.15 11.28
C ASP A 25 18.00 -12.35 12.29
N TYR A 26 17.18 -11.41 11.84
CA TYR A 26 16.27 -10.67 12.74
C TYR A 26 14.97 -11.42 12.97
N THR A 27 14.34 -11.97 11.93
CA THR A 27 13.19 -12.88 12.09
C THR A 27 13.60 -14.18 12.74
N ARG A 28 14.85 -14.66 12.61
CA ARG A 28 15.40 -15.80 13.36
C ARG A 28 15.74 -15.40 14.77
N ARG A 29 16.26 -14.20 15.06
CA ARG A 29 16.43 -13.80 16.47
C ARG A 29 15.08 -13.60 17.16
N VAL A 30 14.12 -13.02 16.47
CA VAL A 30 12.74 -12.87 16.94
C VAL A 30 12.05 -14.22 16.97
N SER A 31 12.25 -15.10 15.99
CA SER A 31 11.68 -16.45 15.99
C SER A 31 12.36 -17.33 17.02
N GLU A 32 13.67 -17.27 17.22
CA GLU A 32 14.39 -17.98 18.29
C GLU A 32 14.03 -17.42 19.65
N ALA A 33 13.74 -16.12 19.77
CA ALA A 33 13.22 -15.54 21.01
C ALA A 33 11.77 -15.96 21.25
N LEU A 34 10.93 -15.97 20.22
CA LEU A 34 9.56 -16.47 20.24
C LEU A 34 9.51 -17.98 20.46
N GLU A 35 10.43 -18.73 19.90
CA GLU A 35 10.57 -20.19 19.98
C GLU A 35 11.19 -20.54 21.32
N LYS A 36 12.16 -19.78 21.86
CA LYS A 36 12.56 -19.91 23.27
C LYS A 36 11.46 -19.49 24.23
N ALA A 37 10.63 -18.50 23.89
CA ALA A 37 9.49 -18.11 24.70
C ALA A 37 8.37 -19.15 24.60
N GLU A 38 8.16 -19.77 23.43
CA GLU A 38 7.22 -20.85 23.16
C GLU A 38 7.70 -22.13 23.85
N ASP A 39 8.98 -22.46 23.78
CA ASP A 39 9.59 -23.63 24.40
C ASP A 39 9.71 -23.46 25.91
N ARG A 40 9.97 -22.23 26.41
CA ARG A 40 9.85 -21.90 27.84
C ARG A 40 8.40 -21.85 28.30
N SER A 41 7.46 -21.45 27.46
CA SER A 41 6.04 -21.42 27.79
C SER A 41 5.39 -22.78 27.58
N GLN A 42 5.98 -23.70 26.82
CA GLN A 42 5.49 -25.05 26.59
C GLN A 42 5.28 -25.84 27.87
N PRO A 43 6.22 -25.86 28.84
CA PRO A 43 5.94 -26.45 30.15
C PRO A 43 4.84 -25.69 30.88
N TYR A 44 4.71 -24.37 30.73
CA TYR A 44 3.56 -23.65 31.30
C TYR A 44 2.25 -23.98 30.56
N LEU A 45 2.26 -24.22 29.25
CA LEU A 45 1.10 -24.55 28.43
C LEU A 45 0.62 -25.98 28.69
N ARG A 46 1.55 -26.94 28.83
CA ARG A 46 1.24 -28.29 29.31
C ARG A 46 0.70 -28.25 30.73
N GLU A 47 1.25 -27.37 31.57
CA GLU A 47 0.80 -27.21 32.94
C GLU A 47 -0.53 -26.48 32.99
N VAL A 48 -0.82 -25.58 32.04
CA VAL A 48 -2.13 -24.93 31.84
C VAL A 48 -3.15 -25.92 31.30
N GLN A 49 -2.80 -26.83 30.38
CA GLN A 49 -3.70 -27.91 29.96
C GLN A 49 -4.00 -28.86 31.13
N ARG A 50 -2.98 -29.19 31.94
CA ARG A 50 -3.17 -29.99 33.16
C ARG A 50 -4.00 -29.23 34.19
N PHE A 51 -3.74 -27.93 34.36
CA PHE A 51 -4.52 -27.04 35.23
C PHE A 51 -5.94 -26.88 34.73
N GLU A 52 -6.18 -26.85 33.42
CA GLU A 52 -7.51 -26.78 32.81
C GLU A 52 -8.28 -28.07 33.07
N HIS A 53 -7.61 -29.22 32.98
CA HIS A 53 -8.18 -30.50 33.40
C HIS A 53 -8.49 -30.51 34.90
N TYR A 54 -7.58 -30.03 35.75
CA TYR A 54 -7.84 -29.90 37.19
C TYR A 54 -8.94 -28.87 37.50
N ARG A 55 -9.03 -27.77 36.75
CA ARG A 55 -10.06 -26.73 36.87
C ARG A 55 -11.41 -27.31 36.49
N TRP A 56 -11.46 -28.10 35.41
CA TRP A 56 -12.66 -28.80 34.99
C TRP A 56 -13.08 -29.88 36.00
N ILE A 57 -12.14 -30.68 36.52
CA ILE A 57 -12.42 -31.65 37.60
C ILE A 57 -12.91 -30.91 38.85
N ALA A 58 -12.21 -29.87 39.29
CA ALA A 58 -12.59 -29.08 40.45
C ALA A 58 -13.97 -28.47 40.25
N GLY A 59 -14.25 -27.87 39.09
CA GLY A 59 -15.57 -27.33 38.75
C GLY A 59 -16.66 -28.42 38.81
N THR A 60 -16.41 -29.58 38.20
CA THR A 60 -17.34 -30.72 38.22
C THR A 60 -17.58 -31.25 39.63
N VAL A 61 -16.53 -31.40 40.44
CA VAL A 61 -16.61 -31.85 41.84
C VAL A 61 -17.40 -30.84 42.66
N LEU A 62 -17.14 -29.54 42.49
CA LEU A 62 -17.84 -28.48 43.19
C LEU A 62 -19.32 -28.42 42.83
N CYS A 63 -19.65 -28.50 41.53
CA CYS A 63 -21.03 -28.63 41.07
C CYS A 63 -21.70 -29.90 41.62
N SER A 64 -20.98 -31.02 41.67
CA SER A 64 -21.48 -32.29 42.22
C SER A 64 -21.74 -32.21 43.72
N ILE A 65 -20.90 -31.51 44.49
CA ILE A 65 -21.13 -31.26 45.92
C ILE A 65 -22.41 -30.45 46.13
N ILE A 66 -22.64 -29.41 45.32
CA ILE A 66 -23.87 -28.59 45.40
C ILE A 66 -25.10 -29.42 45.05
N LEU A 67 -25.04 -30.21 43.96
CA LEU A 67 -26.11 -31.13 43.58
C LEU A 67 -26.38 -32.17 44.66
N LEU A 68 -25.32 -32.70 45.30
CA LEU A 68 -25.45 -33.62 46.41
C LEU A 68 -26.17 -32.96 47.59
N ILE A 69 -25.76 -31.74 47.98
CA ILE A 69 -26.42 -30.98 49.05
C ILE A 69 -27.91 -30.76 48.73
N LEU A 70 -28.24 -30.36 47.49
CA LEU A 70 -29.63 -30.19 47.05
C LEU A 70 -30.41 -31.50 47.11
N SER A 71 -29.82 -32.60 46.62
CA SER A 71 -30.45 -33.92 46.63
C SER A 71 -30.69 -34.45 48.05
N CYS A 72 -29.73 -34.28 48.97
CA CYS A 72 -29.88 -34.65 50.38
C CYS A 72 -30.96 -33.81 51.05
N ASN A 73 -31.09 -32.52 50.72
CA ASN A 73 -32.16 -31.69 51.23
C ASN A 73 -33.54 -32.16 50.74
N VAL A 74 -33.68 -32.45 49.43
CA VAL A 74 -34.95 -32.95 48.86
C VAL A 74 -35.31 -34.32 49.42
N LEU A 75 -34.37 -35.27 49.45
CA LEU A 75 -34.57 -36.60 50.01
C LEU A 75 -34.85 -36.54 51.52
N GLY A 76 -34.15 -35.67 52.24
CA GLY A 76 -34.35 -35.44 53.67
C GLY A 76 -35.77 -34.93 53.97
N MET A 77 -36.26 -33.97 53.17
CA MET A 77 -37.65 -33.49 53.26
C MET A 77 -38.65 -34.59 52.90
N ALA A 78 -38.46 -35.33 51.81
CA ALA A 78 -39.39 -36.35 51.35
C ALA A 78 -39.49 -37.54 52.33
N LEU A 79 -38.35 -38.08 52.78
CA LEU A 79 -38.29 -39.17 53.76
C LEU A 79 -38.81 -38.73 55.13
N GLY A 80 -38.51 -37.49 55.53
CA GLY A 80 -39.01 -36.90 56.76
C GLY A 80 -40.53 -36.70 56.74
N ALA A 81 -41.08 -36.15 55.66
CA ALA A 81 -42.53 -35.98 55.48
C ALA A 81 -43.25 -37.32 55.40
N TYR A 82 -42.71 -38.30 54.66
CA TYR A 82 -43.26 -39.65 54.59
C TYR A 82 -43.22 -40.35 55.96
N GLY A 83 -42.11 -40.20 56.69
CA GLY A 83 -41.96 -40.73 58.04
C GLY A 83 -42.95 -40.12 59.02
N LEU A 84 -43.25 -38.82 58.91
CA LEU A 84 -44.30 -38.17 59.68
C LEU A 84 -45.70 -38.67 59.31
N ALA A 85 -46.00 -38.83 58.01
CA ALA A 85 -47.32 -39.23 57.54
C ALA A 85 -47.70 -40.67 57.92
N LYS A 86 -46.70 -41.56 58.07
CA LYS A 86 -46.91 -42.95 58.45
C LYS A 86 -46.96 -43.18 59.97
N ARG A 87 -46.59 -42.17 60.75
CA ARG A 87 -46.48 -42.26 62.20
C ARG A 87 -47.87 -42.18 62.84
N GLU A 88 -48.20 -43.16 63.69
CA GLU A 88 -49.47 -43.19 64.42
C GLU A 88 -49.41 -42.26 65.65
N ASP A 89 -48.35 -42.34 66.48
CA ASP A 89 -48.16 -41.44 67.63
C ASP A 89 -46.88 -40.58 67.58
N PRO A 90 -46.90 -39.31 68.06
CA PRO A 90 -45.73 -38.40 68.09
C PRO A 90 -44.53 -38.86 68.94
N SER A 91 -44.65 -39.99 69.63
CA SER A 91 -43.60 -40.66 70.42
C SER A 91 -42.96 -41.86 69.71
N ASP A 92 -43.58 -42.40 68.65
CA ASP A 92 -43.12 -43.63 67.99
C ASP A 92 -41.89 -43.45 67.11
N TYR A 93 -40.96 -44.40 67.16
CA TYR A 93 -39.77 -44.34 66.32
C TYR A 93 -40.11 -44.83 64.89
N GLU A 94 -39.96 -43.94 63.89
CA GLU A 94 -40.06 -44.31 62.49
C GLU A 94 -38.70 -44.15 61.79
N CYS A 95 -38.19 -45.25 61.23
CA CYS A 95 -36.85 -45.31 60.65
C CYS A 95 -36.66 -44.32 59.49
N ARG A 96 -37.71 -44.07 58.71
CA ARG A 96 -37.68 -43.16 57.55
C ARG A 96 -37.65 -41.68 57.98
N GLY A 97 -38.34 -41.33 59.06
CA GLY A 97 -38.31 -39.99 59.65
C GLY A 97 -36.93 -39.65 60.23
N GLU A 98 -36.32 -40.57 60.98
CA GLU A 98 -34.97 -40.41 61.51
C GLU A 98 -33.91 -40.34 60.38
N ALA A 99 -34.06 -41.14 59.33
CA ALA A 99 -33.20 -41.05 58.15
C ALA A 99 -33.34 -39.68 57.46
N GLY A 100 -34.57 -39.18 57.27
CA GLY A 100 -34.81 -37.85 56.72
C GLY A 100 -34.20 -36.73 57.57
N ALA A 101 -34.30 -36.84 58.89
CA ALA A 101 -33.65 -35.89 59.82
C ALA A 101 -32.12 -35.93 59.73
N LYS A 102 -31.52 -37.12 59.56
CA LYS A 102 -30.07 -37.25 59.35
C LYS A 102 -29.65 -36.63 58.02
N PHE A 103 -30.36 -36.89 56.92
CA PHE A 103 -30.05 -36.30 55.61
C PHE A 103 -30.18 -34.77 55.59
N LEU A 104 -31.13 -34.19 56.34
CA LEU A 104 -31.26 -32.73 56.50
C LEU A 104 -30.16 -32.09 57.37
N LEU A 105 -29.48 -32.86 58.22
CA LEU A 105 -28.41 -32.37 59.11
C LEU A 105 -27.01 -32.60 58.53
N VAL A 106 -26.85 -33.43 57.50
CA VAL A 106 -25.58 -33.57 56.76
C VAL A 106 -25.40 -32.34 55.86
N LEU A 107 -25.01 -31.23 56.50
CA LEU A 107 -24.86 -29.92 55.86
C LEU A 107 -23.38 -29.53 55.89
N PHE A 108 -22.75 -29.61 54.71
CA PHE A 108 -21.36 -29.18 54.48
C PHE A 108 -21.22 -27.66 54.36
N SER A 109 -22.00 -26.89 55.14
CA SER A 109 -22.12 -25.43 55.01
C SER A 109 -20.80 -24.71 55.26
N TRP A 110 -19.97 -25.21 56.18
CA TRP A 110 -18.67 -24.61 56.47
C TRP A 110 -17.65 -24.82 55.33
N LEU A 111 -17.70 -25.96 54.64
CA LEU A 111 -16.84 -26.25 53.47
C LEU A 111 -17.19 -25.34 52.29
N LEU A 112 -18.48 -25.11 52.07
CA LEU A 112 -18.97 -24.22 51.02
C LEU A 112 -18.55 -22.76 51.28
N ILE A 113 -18.63 -22.30 52.53
CA ILE A 113 -18.17 -20.94 52.92
C ILE A 113 -16.65 -20.80 52.72
N LEU A 114 -15.86 -21.78 53.17
CA LEU A 114 -14.39 -21.77 53.00
C LEU A 114 -14.01 -21.71 51.52
N LEU A 115 -14.71 -22.46 50.69
CA LEU A 115 -14.50 -22.49 49.24
C LEU A 115 -14.82 -21.14 48.58
N VAL A 116 -15.95 -20.51 48.93
CA VAL A 116 -16.30 -19.18 48.42
C VAL A 116 -15.22 -18.16 48.79
N PHE A 117 -14.73 -18.20 50.03
CA PHE A 117 -13.67 -17.29 50.48
C PHE A 117 -12.36 -17.49 49.71
N ALA A 118 -11.92 -18.74 49.53
CA ALA A 118 -10.69 -19.05 48.79
C ALA A 118 -10.78 -18.61 47.32
N THR A 119 -11.90 -18.89 46.65
CA THR A 119 -12.11 -18.54 45.24
C THR A 119 -12.29 -17.03 45.03
N PHE A 120 -12.95 -16.33 45.97
CA PHE A 120 -13.03 -14.87 46.01
C PHE A 120 -11.66 -14.21 46.15
N LEU A 121 -10.82 -14.68 47.07
CA LEU A 121 -9.48 -14.10 47.26
C LEU A 121 -8.66 -14.16 45.98
N VAL A 122 -8.68 -15.28 45.26
CA VAL A 122 -7.95 -15.41 44.00
C VAL A 122 -8.56 -14.51 42.92
N GLY A 123 -9.86 -14.63 42.66
CA GLY A 123 -10.53 -13.90 41.58
C GLY A 123 -10.54 -12.39 41.77
N GLY A 124 -10.88 -11.95 42.99
CA GLY A 124 -10.96 -10.53 43.36
C GLY A 124 -9.61 -9.81 43.31
N ASN A 125 -8.53 -10.49 43.70
CA ASN A 125 -7.18 -9.92 43.59
C ASN A 125 -6.72 -9.83 42.13
N ILE A 126 -6.96 -10.87 41.31
CA ILE A 126 -6.61 -10.83 39.88
C ILE A 126 -7.35 -9.68 39.17
N GLN A 127 -8.66 -9.52 39.44
CA GLN A 127 -9.45 -8.46 38.83
C GLN A 127 -8.95 -7.07 39.22
N THR A 128 -8.70 -6.86 40.51
CA THR A 128 -8.38 -5.53 41.06
C THR A 128 -6.92 -5.14 40.80
N LEU A 129 -5.96 -6.04 41.05
CA LEU A 129 -4.53 -5.73 40.96
C LEU A 129 -3.95 -5.86 39.54
N VAL A 130 -4.49 -6.78 38.73
CA VAL A 130 -3.94 -7.05 37.39
C VAL A 130 -4.84 -6.46 36.33
N CYS A 131 -6.07 -6.96 36.20
CA CYS A 131 -6.92 -6.62 35.05
C CYS A 131 -7.29 -5.14 34.98
N ARG A 132 -7.70 -4.53 36.10
CA ARG A 132 -8.03 -3.10 36.15
C ARG A 132 -6.81 -2.21 35.86
N ASN A 133 -5.66 -2.56 36.41
CA ASN A 133 -4.41 -1.82 36.18
C ASN A 133 -3.84 -2.03 34.77
N TRP A 134 -4.16 -3.15 34.12
CA TRP A 134 -3.83 -3.38 32.72
C TRP A 134 -4.69 -2.52 31.79
N VAL A 135 -5.99 -2.39 32.08
CA VAL A 135 -6.88 -1.46 31.34
C VAL A 135 -6.38 -0.02 31.46
N ASN A 136 -6.02 0.40 32.67
CA ASN A 136 -5.51 1.73 32.97
C ASN A 136 -4.05 1.93 32.54
N GLN A 137 -3.40 0.90 31.98
CA GLN A 137 -2.01 0.91 31.52
C GLN A 137 -0.97 1.16 32.62
N GLU A 138 -1.38 1.19 33.89
CA GLU A 138 -0.49 1.30 35.05
C GLU A 138 0.37 0.05 35.22
N ILE A 139 -0.09 -1.09 34.69
CA ILE A 139 0.69 -2.33 34.71
C ILE A 139 2.00 -2.20 33.94
N TYR A 140 2.02 -1.43 32.84
CA TYR A 140 3.25 -1.22 32.07
C TYR A 140 4.26 -0.38 32.85
N LYS A 141 3.80 0.64 33.59
CA LYS A 141 4.64 1.42 34.50
C LYS A 141 5.21 0.56 35.63
N PHE A 142 4.40 -0.36 36.16
CA PHE A 142 4.86 -1.31 37.19
C PHE A 142 5.94 -2.25 36.65
N ILE A 143 5.79 -2.73 35.41
CA ILE A 143 6.75 -3.60 34.71
C ILE A 143 8.06 -2.86 34.41
N ASP A 144 7.96 -1.59 33.98
CA ASP A 144 9.11 -0.74 33.66
C ASP A 144 9.91 -0.32 34.90
N THR A 145 9.31 -0.37 36.10
CA THR A 145 9.97 0.07 37.33
C THR A 145 11.07 -0.93 37.76
N PRO A 146 12.34 -0.51 37.83
CA PRO A 146 13.44 -1.41 38.15
C PRO A 146 13.30 -1.97 39.58
N GLY A 147 13.36 -3.30 39.71
CA GLY A 147 13.26 -4.02 40.99
C GLY A 147 11.93 -4.77 41.21
N ASN A 148 10.89 -4.49 40.42
CA ASN A 148 9.58 -5.16 40.56
C ASN A 148 9.51 -6.54 39.90
N LEU A 149 10.33 -6.79 38.87
CA LEU A 149 10.41 -8.07 38.16
C LEU A 149 11.81 -8.66 38.26
N PRO A 150 11.93 -10.00 38.29
CA PRO A 150 13.22 -10.66 38.24
C PRO A 150 13.95 -10.31 36.93
N PRO A 151 15.30 -10.23 36.93
CA PRO A 151 16.09 -9.83 35.76
C PRO A 151 15.85 -10.69 34.51
N SER A 152 15.38 -11.93 34.69
CA SER A 152 15.03 -12.86 33.62
C SER A 152 13.75 -12.51 32.85
N MET A 153 12.89 -11.64 33.39
CA MET A 153 11.62 -11.19 32.79
C MET A 153 11.67 -9.75 32.29
N ASN A 154 12.86 -9.14 32.22
CA ASN A 154 13.00 -7.80 31.66
C ASN A 154 12.85 -7.86 30.12
N LEU A 155 11.63 -7.59 29.63
CA LEU A 155 11.28 -7.57 28.22
C LEU A 155 12.14 -6.58 27.43
N THR A 156 12.48 -5.43 28.00
CA THR A 156 13.32 -4.40 27.37
C THR A 156 14.68 -4.96 26.98
N ARG A 157 15.27 -5.80 27.83
CA ARG A 157 16.57 -6.46 27.58
C ARG A 157 16.46 -7.65 26.61
N GLN A 158 15.35 -8.38 26.62
CA GLN A 158 15.16 -9.53 25.71
C GLN A 158 14.82 -9.10 24.28
N LEU A 159 13.98 -8.07 24.12
CA LEU A 159 13.53 -7.57 22.83
C LEU A 159 14.48 -6.53 22.23
N ASN A 160 15.56 -6.21 22.94
CA ASN A 160 16.55 -5.19 22.57
C ASN A 160 15.89 -3.84 22.23
N ILE A 161 14.81 -3.52 22.95
CA ILE A 161 14.10 -2.25 22.85
C ILE A 161 15.07 -1.13 23.25
N ARG A 162 14.90 0.05 22.65
CA ARG A 162 15.65 1.26 22.99
C ARG A 162 15.81 1.36 24.52
N ARG A 163 17.06 1.34 25.01
CA ARG A 163 17.36 1.28 26.46
C ARG A 163 16.75 2.42 27.28
N ASP A 164 16.36 3.50 26.60
CA ASP A 164 15.83 4.73 27.19
C ASP A 164 14.29 4.84 27.06
N SER A 165 13.61 3.85 26.47
CA SER A 165 12.14 3.89 26.28
C SER A 165 11.41 2.97 27.26
N ASN A 166 10.32 3.47 27.81
CA ASN A 166 9.41 2.71 28.66
C ASN A 166 8.51 1.79 27.81
N LEU A 167 8.18 0.59 28.28
CA LEU A 167 7.23 -0.31 27.61
C LEU A 167 5.88 0.38 27.34
N SER A 168 5.47 1.30 28.23
CA SER A 168 4.27 2.12 28.02
C SER A 168 4.35 3.03 26.79
N THR A 169 5.50 3.64 26.51
CA THR A 169 5.68 4.52 25.33
C THR A 169 5.80 3.66 24.08
N THR A 170 6.56 2.58 24.15
CA THR A 170 6.69 1.60 23.07
C THR A 170 5.34 1.01 22.67
N TYR A 171 4.49 0.63 23.63
CA TYR A 171 3.14 0.15 23.34
C TYR A 171 2.33 1.18 22.54
N TRP A 172 2.39 2.45 22.92
CA TRP A 172 1.60 3.51 22.27
C TRP A 172 2.12 3.84 20.86
N GLU A 173 3.43 3.92 20.69
CA GLU A 173 4.08 4.07 19.39
C GLU A 173 3.68 2.92 18.45
N CYS A 174 3.81 1.68 18.92
CA CYS A 174 3.43 0.49 18.15
C CYS A 174 1.93 0.43 17.85
N LYS A 175 1.07 0.87 18.78
CA LYS A 175 -0.39 0.90 18.58
C LYS A 175 -0.80 1.89 17.49
N ASN A 176 -0.06 2.98 17.32
CA ASN A 176 -0.31 3.96 16.25
C ASN A 176 0.40 3.62 14.94
N GLY A 177 0.99 2.44 14.83
CA GLY A 177 1.63 1.97 13.61
C GLY A 177 3.07 2.45 13.42
N ALA A 178 3.77 2.87 14.48
CA ALA A 178 5.19 3.22 14.38
C ALA A 178 6.01 2.05 13.80
N GLY A 179 7.02 2.41 13.00
CA GLY A 179 7.98 1.47 12.44
C GLY A 179 8.81 0.82 13.55
N LEU A 180 8.94 -0.50 13.50
CA LEU A 180 9.81 -1.31 14.35
C LEU A 180 11.26 -0.82 14.28
N TRP A 181 11.66 -0.27 13.13
CA TRP A 181 12.99 0.33 12.92
C TRP A 181 13.31 1.46 13.90
N GLU A 182 12.33 2.34 14.11
CA GLU A 182 12.41 3.48 15.02
C GLU A 182 12.35 3.02 16.49
N VAL A 183 11.44 2.08 16.79
CA VAL A 183 11.19 1.57 18.15
C VAL A 183 12.35 0.73 18.69
N LEU A 184 12.96 -0.13 17.88
CA LEU A 184 14.08 -0.99 18.29
C LEU A 184 15.46 -0.38 17.99
N GLN A 185 15.54 0.84 17.46
CA GLN A 185 16.80 1.48 17.02
C GLN A 185 17.65 0.60 16.10
N LEU A 186 17.03 -0.02 15.10
CA LEU A 186 17.73 -0.91 14.16
C LEU A 186 18.81 -0.18 13.36
N ASP A 187 18.73 1.14 13.21
CA ASP A 187 19.75 1.99 12.55
C ASP A 187 21.15 1.82 13.14
N ARG A 188 21.28 1.49 14.44
CA ARG A 188 22.59 1.24 15.08
C ARG A 188 23.25 -0.07 14.65
N SER A 189 22.45 -1.00 14.15
CA SER A 189 22.85 -2.37 13.83
C SER A 189 22.84 -2.67 12.33
N TYR A 190 22.05 -1.92 11.56
CA TYR A 190 21.95 -2.02 10.11
C TYR A 190 21.58 -0.65 9.52
N ASP A 191 22.56 0.02 8.92
CA ASP A 191 22.39 1.35 8.33
C ASP A 191 21.77 1.23 6.93
N LEU A 192 20.44 1.28 6.88
CA LEU A 192 19.69 1.22 5.62
C LEU A 192 20.02 2.40 4.71
N ASP A 193 20.31 3.58 5.26
CA ASP A 193 20.68 4.76 4.47
C ASP A 193 22.01 4.57 3.77
N GLU A 194 22.96 3.88 4.38
CA GLU A 194 24.23 3.53 3.72
C GLU A 194 24.01 2.65 2.49
N HIS A 195 23.07 1.70 2.56
CA HIS A 195 22.75 0.80 1.45
C HIS A 195 21.94 1.47 0.34
N LEU A 196 21.11 2.47 0.68
CA LEU A 196 20.24 3.18 -0.27
C LEU A 196 20.84 4.49 -0.82
N LYS A 197 22.13 4.77 -0.58
CA LYS A 197 22.80 5.96 -1.15
C LYS A 197 22.69 6.00 -2.68
N THR A 198 22.01 7.02 -3.21
CA THR A 198 21.80 7.24 -4.65
C THR A 198 23.08 7.08 -5.50
N PRO A 199 24.24 7.66 -5.12
CA PRO A 199 25.44 7.56 -5.93
C PRO A 199 25.94 6.12 -6.15
N LYS A 200 25.62 5.16 -5.26
CA LYS A 200 26.00 3.74 -5.44
C LYS A 200 25.39 3.13 -6.72
N TYR A 201 24.25 3.65 -7.17
CA TYR A 201 23.53 3.14 -8.35
C TYR A 201 23.64 4.05 -9.55
N THR A 202 23.77 5.36 -9.32
CA THR A 202 23.67 6.35 -10.40
C THR A 202 24.99 6.97 -10.83
N ALA A 203 26.10 6.73 -10.12
CA ALA A 203 27.39 7.34 -10.45
C ALA A 203 27.92 6.92 -11.83
N ASP A 204 27.79 5.64 -12.21
CA ASP A 204 28.24 5.17 -13.52
C ASP A 204 27.37 5.75 -14.65
N PHE A 205 26.04 5.77 -14.44
CA PHE A 205 25.09 6.41 -15.36
C PHE A 205 25.39 7.90 -15.57
N GLN A 206 25.59 8.64 -14.47
CA GLN A 206 25.93 10.06 -14.51
C GLN A 206 27.25 10.30 -15.26
N LYS A 207 28.25 9.43 -15.03
CA LYS A 207 29.55 9.49 -15.70
C LYS A 207 29.43 9.20 -17.20
N ARG A 208 28.71 8.16 -17.60
CA ARG A 208 28.50 7.81 -19.03
C ARG A 208 27.82 8.93 -19.80
N LEU A 209 26.83 9.59 -19.19
CA LEU A 209 26.13 10.72 -19.79
C LEU A 209 26.95 12.01 -19.80
N SER A 210 27.78 12.26 -18.77
CA SER A 210 28.69 13.41 -18.77
C SER A 210 29.79 13.28 -19.80
N ASP A 211 30.28 12.05 -20.01
CA ASP A 211 31.36 11.75 -20.96
C ASP A 211 30.83 11.66 -22.41
N PHE A 212 29.51 11.58 -22.59
CA PHE A 212 28.89 11.52 -23.91
C PHE A 212 29.16 12.80 -24.70
N THR A 213 29.96 12.63 -25.76
CA THR A 213 30.27 13.67 -26.74
C THR A 213 29.90 13.14 -28.11
N ALA A 214 28.79 13.62 -28.68
CA ALA A 214 28.48 13.36 -30.08
C ALA A 214 29.20 14.40 -30.93
N GLN A 215 30.03 14.01 -31.89
CA GLN A 215 30.52 14.95 -32.89
C GLN A 215 29.44 15.13 -33.95
N LEU A 216 28.70 16.24 -33.88
CA LEU A 216 27.97 16.73 -35.05
C LEU A 216 29.04 17.10 -36.08
N GLY A 217 29.22 16.24 -37.09
CA GLY A 217 30.23 16.42 -38.12
C GLY A 217 30.08 17.74 -38.87
N ASP A 218 30.99 17.99 -39.82
CA ASP A 218 30.99 19.23 -40.58
C ASP A 218 29.67 19.38 -41.37
N VAL A 219 28.87 20.37 -40.95
CA VAL A 219 27.63 20.72 -41.64
C VAL A 219 28.01 21.45 -42.91
N ARG A 220 27.69 20.84 -44.06
CA ARG A 220 27.91 21.41 -45.38
C ARG A 220 26.57 21.55 -46.10
N LEU A 221 26.00 22.75 -46.02
CA LEU A 221 24.73 23.12 -46.65
C LEU A 221 24.92 23.34 -48.16
N LEU A 222 26.03 23.95 -48.56
CA LEU A 222 26.36 24.17 -49.97
C LEU A 222 27.69 23.49 -50.30
N ARG A 223 27.64 22.60 -51.30
CA ARG A 223 28.85 21.91 -51.78
C ARG A 223 29.79 22.90 -52.48
N SER A 224 31.07 22.51 -52.58
CA SER A 224 32.11 23.27 -53.27
C SER A 224 31.69 23.65 -54.69
N GLU A 225 31.09 22.71 -55.42
CA GLU A 225 30.70 22.89 -56.82
C GLU A 225 29.62 23.98 -56.92
N GLY A 226 28.55 23.87 -56.13
CA GLY A 226 27.48 24.88 -56.13
C GLY A 226 27.96 26.27 -55.65
N ARG A 227 28.96 26.32 -54.76
CA ARG A 227 29.59 27.57 -54.34
C ARG A 227 30.33 28.23 -55.49
N GLN A 228 31.11 27.44 -56.22
CA GLN A 228 31.85 27.88 -57.39
C GLN A 228 30.92 28.29 -58.54
N ASP A 229 29.82 27.57 -58.75
CA ASP A 229 28.81 27.92 -59.76
C ASP A 229 28.18 29.28 -59.46
N LEU A 230 27.79 29.51 -58.20
CA LEU A 230 27.25 30.80 -57.76
C LEU A 230 28.27 31.93 -57.91
N GLU A 231 29.51 31.72 -57.51
CA GLU A 231 30.58 32.72 -57.69
C GLU A 231 30.86 33.01 -59.17
N THR A 232 30.84 31.97 -60.02
CA THR A 232 31.01 32.11 -61.47
C THR A 232 29.85 32.89 -62.06
N PHE A 233 28.62 32.59 -61.65
CA PHE A 233 27.43 33.29 -62.08
C PHE A 233 27.43 34.76 -61.66
N ALA A 234 27.88 35.07 -60.45
CA ALA A 234 28.06 36.45 -59.97
C ALA A 234 29.17 37.22 -60.71
N ARG A 235 30.08 36.51 -61.41
CA ARG A 235 31.14 37.07 -62.27
C ARG A 235 30.81 37.01 -63.76
N SER A 236 29.62 36.53 -64.14
CA SER A 236 29.22 36.37 -65.54
C SER A 236 29.07 37.70 -66.30
N GLY A 237 29.03 38.83 -65.60
CA GLY A 237 28.80 40.15 -66.20
C GLY A 237 27.35 40.38 -66.63
N ALA A 238 26.41 39.54 -66.18
CA ALA A 238 24.99 39.71 -66.47
C ALA A 238 24.45 41.05 -65.96
N ASP A 239 25.00 41.57 -64.85
CA ASP A 239 24.70 42.89 -64.30
C ASP A 239 25.25 44.05 -65.14
N ASP A 240 26.28 43.80 -65.96
CA ASP A 240 26.95 44.80 -66.80
C ASP A 240 26.32 44.92 -68.20
N VAL A 241 25.33 44.07 -68.53
CA VAL A 241 24.64 44.10 -69.83
C VAL A 241 23.74 45.34 -69.92
N ASP A 242 23.90 46.12 -70.98
CA ASP A 242 23.02 47.25 -71.29
C ASP A 242 21.70 46.76 -71.88
N TYR A 243 20.81 46.26 -71.01
CA TYR A 243 19.48 45.82 -71.39
C TYR A 243 18.63 46.95 -71.99
N GLY A 244 18.95 48.21 -71.68
CA GLY A 244 18.30 49.38 -72.27
C GLY A 244 18.52 49.46 -73.77
N ARG A 245 19.75 49.24 -74.25
CA ARG A 245 20.05 49.18 -75.69
C ARG A 245 19.28 48.08 -76.41
N PHE A 246 19.19 46.89 -75.82
CA PHE A 246 18.39 45.81 -76.41
C PHE A 246 16.91 46.21 -76.51
N GLN A 247 16.38 46.89 -75.49
CA GLN A 247 15.00 47.39 -75.50
C GLN A 247 14.75 48.43 -76.60
N GLU A 248 15.72 49.32 -76.87
CA GLU A 248 15.60 50.27 -77.98
C GLU A 248 15.69 49.58 -79.35
N GLU A 249 16.61 48.63 -79.53
CA GLU A 249 16.76 47.89 -80.79
C GLU A 249 15.48 47.11 -81.15
N MET A 250 14.80 46.54 -80.14
CA MET A 250 13.55 45.80 -80.34
C MET A 250 12.36 46.68 -80.75
N LYS A 251 12.45 48.02 -80.63
CA LYS A 251 11.42 48.93 -81.16
C LYS A 251 11.55 49.15 -82.67
N ILE A 252 12.67 48.74 -83.27
CA ILE A 252 12.89 48.85 -84.71
C ILE A 252 12.05 47.78 -85.41
N PRO A 253 11.22 48.15 -86.41
CA PRO A 253 10.40 47.18 -87.12
C PRO A 253 11.27 46.16 -87.88
N VAL A 254 10.85 44.88 -87.86
CA VAL A 254 11.56 43.77 -88.51
C VAL A 254 11.78 44.03 -90.01
N VAL A 255 10.81 44.67 -90.66
CA VAL A 255 10.90 45.10 -92.05
C VAL A 255 10.61 46.60 -92.12
N GLN A 256 11.55 47.37 -92.67
CA GLN A 256 11.42 48.83 -92.78
C GLN A 256 10.28 49.28 -93.71
N THR A 257 9.92 48.44 -94.68
CA THR A 257 8.86 48.71 -95.66
C THR A 257 7.62 47.89 -95.36
N SER A 258 6.43 48.50 -95.46
CA SER A 258 5.17 47.77 -95.32
C SER A 258 4.98 46.82 -96.51
N LEU A 259 5.25 45.53 -96.33
CA LEU A 259 4.97 44.51 -97.34
C LEU A 259 3.48 44.50 -97.75
N PRO A 260 2.50 44.64 -96.83
CA PRO A 260 1.09 44.80 -97.20
C PRO A 260 0.80 46.07 -98.00
N GLY A 261 1.51 47.16 -97.72
CA GLY A 261 1.42 48.40 -98.49
C GLY A 261 1.94 48.21 -99.93
N LEU A 262 3.11 47.58 -100.06
CA LEU A 262 3.72 47.28 -101.35
C LEU A 262 2.86 46.29 -102.17
N ALA A 263 2.34 45.24 -101.54
CA ALA A 263 1.45 44.27 -102.17
C ALA A 263 0.19 44.94 -102.74
N ARG A 264 -0.47 45.80 -101.96
CA ARG A 264 -1.65 46.57 -102.42
C ARG A 264 -1.32 47.51 -103.58
N ASN A 265 -0.14 48.14 -103.58
CA ASN A 265 0.30 48.98 -104.69
C ASN A 265 0.48 48.15 -105.98
N LEU A 266 1.07 46.95 -105.89
CA LEU A 266 1.23 46.04 -107.03
C LEU A 266 -0.13 45.53 -107.55
N GLU A 267 -1.08 45.20 -106.68
CA GLU A 267 -2.46 44.85 -107.04
C GLU A 267 -3.21 46.01 -107.71
N GLY A 268 -2.96 47.25 -107.26
CA GLY A 268 -3.48 48.46 -107.90
C GLY A 268 -2.95 48.66 -109.32
N LEU A 269 -1.64 48.50 -109.51
CA LEU A 269 -0.98 48.57 -110.83
C LEU A 269 -1.43 47.44 -111.76
N GLN A 270 -1.65 46.24 -111.22
CA GLN A 270 -2.21 45.11 -111.97
C GLN A 270 -3.55 45.47 -112.63
N LYS A 271 -4.47 46.11 -111.88
CA LYS A 271 -5.82 46.46 -112.37
C LYS A 271 -5.81 47.48 -113.52
N MET A 272 -4.74 48.26 -113.65
CA MET A 272 -4.58 49.27 -114.71
C MET A 272 -3.89 48.72 -115.97
N GLN A 273 -3.38 47.50 -115.93
CA GLN A 273 -2.53 46.95 -116.97
C GLN A 273 -3.35 46.28 -118.09
N ARG A 274 -3.06 46.61 -119.35
CA ARG A 274 -3.71 46.02 -120.54
C ARG A 274 -3.04 44.70 -120.97
N ASN A 275 -1.75 44.53 -120.68
CA ASN A 275 -1.02 43.29 -120.97
C ASN A 275 -1.26 42.24 -119.87
N SER A 276 -1.96 41.16 -120.21
CA SER A 276 -2.30 40.07 -119.28
C SER A 276 -1.09 39.40 -118.64
N THR A 277 0.05 39.36 -119.33
CA THR A 277 1.29 38.76 -118.81
C THR A 277 1.89 39.62 -117.71
N VAL A 278 1.94 40.95 -117.91
CA VAL A 278 2.45 41.89 -116.89
C VAL A 278 1.51 41.95 -115.70
N ALA A 279 0.19 41.93 -115.93
CA ALA A 279 -0.81 41.85 -114.86
C ALA A 279 -0.64 40.56 -114.02
N GLY A 280 -0.43 39.40 -114.68
CA GLY A 280 -0.21 38.12 -113.98
C GLY A 280 1.07 38.10 -113.13
N ARG A 281 2.17 38.70 -113.60
CA ARG A 281 3.41 38.82 -112.81
C ARG A 281 3.23 39.72 -111.59
N LEU A 282 2.57 40.88 -111.76
CA LEU A 282 2.27 41.78 -110.64
C LEU A 282 1.40 41.11 -109.56
N ALA A 283 0.42 40.31 -109.96
CA ALA A 283 -0.41 39.54 -109.03
C ALA A 283 0.40 38.49 -108.26
N THR A 284 1.34 37.82 -108.94
CA THR A 284 2.19 36.79 -108.33
C THR A 284 3.13 37.40 -107.29
N GLU A 285 3.75 38.53 -107.61
CA GLU A 285 4.63 39.25 -106.67
C GLU A 285 3.83 39.79 -105.46
N ALA A 286 2.62 40.34 -105.68
CA ALA A 286 1.75 40.77 -104.58
C ALA A 286 1.38 39.60 -103.65
N GLN A 287 1.04 38.44 -104.22
CA GLN A 287 0.75 37.23 -103.44
C GLN A 287 1.98 36.73 -102.68
N ALA A 288 3.17 36.80 -103.28
CA ALA A 288 4.43 36.45 -102.62
C ALA A 288 4.71 37.37 -101.42
N LEU A 289 4.46 38.68 -101.55
CA LEU A 289 4.58 39.65 -100.45
C LEU A 289 3.59 39.37 -99.33
N TRP A 290 2.32 39.06 -99.64
CA TRP A 290 1.34 38.65 -98.63
C TRP A 290 1.73 37.38 -97.90
N LYS A 291 2.23 36.38 -98.65
CA LYS A 291 2.73 35.13 -98.07
C LYS A 291 3.93 35.41 -97.16
N MET A 292 4.84 36.30 -97.56
CA MET A 292 6.00 36.69 -96.75
C MET A 292 5.59 37.42 -95.47
N GLN A 293 4.62 38.33 -95.54
CA GLN A 293 4.06 39.01 -94.36
C GLN A 293 3.45 38.00 -93.37
N ASN A 294 2.52 37.17 -93.85
CA ASN A 294 1.72 36.29 -92.99
C ASN A 294 2.47 35.04 -92.50
N SER A 295 3.69 34.80 -92.98
CA SER A 295 4.53 33.70 -92.51
C SER A 295 5.78 34.20 -91.82
N THR A 296 6.68 34.82 -92.58
CA THR A 296 8.04 35.14 -92.12
C THR A 296 8.04 36.36 -91.22
N VAL A 297 7.41 37.47 -91.66
CA VAL A 297 7.42 38.73 -90.90
C VAL A 297 6.65 38.58 -89.60
N GLN A 298 5.42 38.04 -89.65
CA GLN A 298 4.61 37.84 -88.44
C GLN A 298 5.29 36.90 -87.44
N SER A 299 5.94 35.83 -87.90
CA SER A 299 6.69 34.93 -87.02
C SER A 299 7.89 35.63 -86.38
N GLN A 300 8.60 36.48 -87.12
CA GLN A 300 9.74 37.24 -86.61
C GLN A 300 9.30 38.32 -85.61
N GLU A 301 8.21 39.03 -85.89
CA GLU A 301 7.61 40.01 -84.97
C GLU A 301 7.22 39.34 -83.63
N ALA A 302 6.59 38.16 -83.69
CA ALA A 302 6.25 37.40 -82.48
C ALA A 302 7.49 36.99 -81.66
N LEU A 303 8.60 36.63 -82.33
CA LEU A 303 9.87 36.32 -81.65
C LEU A 303 10.51 37.55 -81.01
N VAL A 304 10.43 38.72 -81.66
CA VAL A 304 10.90 40.00 -81.09
C VAL A 304 10.12 40.36 -79.82
N VAL A 305 8.79 40.16 -79.82
CA VAL A 305 7.97 40.36 -78.61
C VAL A 305 8.41 39.45 -77.47
N LYS A 306 8.62 38.15 -77.74
CA LYS A 306 9.09 37.18 -76.73
C LYS A 306 10.49 37.50 -76.21
N MET A 307 11.37 37.98 -77.09
CA MET A 307 12.69 38.48 -76.69
C MET A 307 12.54 39.72 -75.79
N GLY A 308 11.61 40.62 -76.11
CA GLY A 308 11.26 41.79 -75.32
C GLY A 308 10.89 41.45 -73.87
N GLU A 309 10.02 40.47 -73.69
CA GLU A 309 9.64 39.96 -72.37
C GLU A 309 10.85 39.40 -71.60
N SER A 310 11.71 38.64 -72.28
CA SER A 310 12.90 38.02 -71.70
C SER A 310 13.94 39.08 -71.26
N VAL A 311 14.20 40.06 -72.12
CA VAL A 311 15.09 41.20 -71.83
C VAL A 311 14.53 42.05 -70.70
N GLN A 312 13.21 42.29 -70.67
CA GLN A 312 12.58 43.04 -69.59
C GLN A 312 12.71 42.30 -68.25
N PHE A 313 12.47 40.98 -68.22
CA PHE A 313 12.69 40.17 -67.01
C PHE A 313 14.14 40.26 -66.53
N LEU A 314 15.10 40.08 -67.43
CA LEU A 314 16.53 40.16 -67.11
C LEU A 314 16.92 41.56 -66.61
N SER A 315 16.42 42.63 -67.22
CA SER A 315 16.69 44.01 -66.79
C SER A 315 16.30 44.30 -65.33
N ARG A 316 15.27 43.63 -64.82
CA ARG A 316 14.83 43.76 -63.42
C ARG A 316 15.62 42.87 -62.47
N LEU A 317 16.04 41.70 -62.93
CA LEU A 317 16.71 40.71 -62.10
C LEU A 317 18.22 40.95 -61.97
N ALA A 318 18.89 41.23 -63.10
CA ALA A 318 20.34 41.28 -63.20
C ALA A 318 21.02 42.25 -62.23
N PRO A 319 20.53 43.50 -62.01
CA PRO A 319 21.18 44.46 -61.11
C PRO A 319 21.27 43.98 -59.65
N HIS A 320 20.36 43.11 -59.22
CA HIS A 320 20.32 42.60 -57.86
C HIS A 320 20.97 41.23 -57.69
N LEU A 321 21.38 40.60 -58.79
CA LEU A 321 21.76 39.19 -58.83
C LEU A 321 23.05 38.93 -58.06
N LYS A 322 24.09 39.72 -58.35
CA LYS A 322 25.40 39.63 -57.71
C LYS A 322 25.32 39.81 -56.19
N GLU A 323 24.54 40.80 -55.75
CA GLU A 323 24.34 41.06 -54.32
C GLU A 323 23.54 39.94 -53.64
N ARG A 324 22.50 39.41 -54.30
CA ARG A 324 21.75 38.25 -53.79
C ARG A 324 22.65 37.03 -53.65
N VAL A 325 23.49 36.74 -54.64
CA VAL A 325 24.45 35.62 -54.57
C VAL A 325 25.43 35.81 -53.43
N LYS A 326 26.06 36.98 -53.29
CA LYS A 326 26.96 37.28 -52.17
C LYS A 326 26.29 37.08 -50.82
N ARG A 327 25.05 37.57 -50.66
CA ARG A 327 24.28 37.42 -49.42
C ARG A 327 23.97 35.96 -49.12
N THR A 328 23.58 35.17 -50.11
CA THR A 328 23.34 33.73 -49.96
C THR A 328 24.61 33.03 -49.52
N LEU A 329 25.74 33.25 -50.21
CA LEU A 329 27.04 32.64 -49.87
C LEU A 329 27.50 32.99 -48.44
N ALA A 330 27.33 34.26 -48.04
CA ALA A 330 27.67 34.73 -46.69
C ALA A 330 26.75 34.12 -45.62
N THR A 331 25.45 34.05 -45.88
CA THR A 331 24.47 33.46 -44.96
C THR A 331 24.73 31.97 -44.78
N THR A 332 24.96 31.24 -45.88
CA THR A 332 25.29 29.82 -45.84
C THR A 332 26.56 29.57 -45.03
N ALA A 333 27.64 30.30 -45.29
CA ALA A 333 28.89 30.16 -44.53
C ALA A 333 28.69 30.44 -43.03
N SER A 334 27.87 31.43 -42.71
CA SER A 334 27.56 31.80 -41.33
C SER A 334 26.74 30.72 -40.62
N VAL A 335 25.81 30.07 -41.31
CA VAL A 335 25.04 28.95 -40.75
C VAL A 335 25.90 27.70 -40.61
N GLU A 336 26.70 27.35 -41.62
CA GLU A 336 27.64 26.21 -41.56
C GLU A 336 28.62 26.34 -40.38
N ALA A 337 29.10 27.55 -40.08
CA ALA A 337 29.98 27.79 -38.94
C ALA A 337 29.27 27.76 -37.57
N ARG A 338 28.04 28.27 -37.48
CA ARG A 338 27.32 28.39 -36.19
C ARG A 338 26.51 27.15 -35.81
N LEU A 339 25.96 26.44 -36.80
CA LEU A 339 25.03 25.34 -36.55
C LEU A 339 25.66 24.21 -35.72
N PRO A 340 26.90 23.75 -36.00
CA PRO A 340 27.52 22.71 -35.17
C PRO A 340 27.67 23.15 -33.71
N MET A 341 28.11 24.40 -33.48
CA MET A 341 28.30 24.96 -32.14
C MET A 341 26.97 25.08 -31.37
N GLN A 342 25.92 25.59 -32.02
CA GLN A 342 24.59 25.71 -31.40
C GLN A 342 23.97 24.34 -31.13
N ALA A 343 24.08 23.40 -32.07
CA ALA A 343 23.56 22.05 -31.90
C ALA A 343 24.28 21.31 -30.77
N GLN A 344 25.61 21.46 -30.63
CA GLN A 344 26.38 20.94 -29.50
C GLN A 344 25.90 21.52 -28.17
N GLN A 345 25.62 22.82 -28.12
CA GLN A 345 25.15 23.47 -26.90
C GLN A 345 23.75 22.97 -26.50
N ILE A 346 22.83 22.88 -27.46
CA ILE A 346 21.49 22.32 -27.23
C ILE A 346 21.59 20.87 -26.78
N LEU A 347 22.41 20.06 -27.44
CA LEU A 347 22.62 18.66 -27.08
C LEU A 347 23.13 18.51 -25.63
N ARG A 348 24.14 19.30 -25.22
CA ARG A 348 24.62 19.29 -23.83
C ARG A 348 23.56 19.72 -22.83
N GLN A 349 22.74 20.72 -23.18
CA GLN A 349 21.66 21.19 -22.33
C GLN A 349 20.58 20.12 -22.15
N GLU A 350 20.16 19.48 -23.23
CA GLU A 350 19.17 18.41 -23.23
C GLU A 350 19.67 17.17 -22.47
N LEU A 351 20.92 16.76 -22.69
CA LEU A 351 21.55 15.67 -21.94
C LEU A 351 21.61 15.98 -20.44
N GLY A 352 21.95 17.22 -20.07
CA GLY A 352 21.94 17.65 -18.67
C GLY A 352 20.54 17.64 -18.05
N CYS A 353 19.52 18.09 -18.78
CA CYS A 353 18.12 18.02 -18.35
C CYS A 353 17.65 16.58 -18.17
N PHE A 354 17.94 15.71 -19.14
CA PHE A 354 17.64 14.29 -19.09
C PHE A 354 18.29 13.62 -17.89
N THR A 355 19.60 13.81 -17.70
CA THR A 355 20.37 13.26 -16.57
C THR A 355 19.74 13.66 -15.23
N ARG A 356 19.44 14.95 -15.03
CA ARG A 356 18.81 15.43 -13.79
C ARG A 356 17.42 14.84 -13.56
N LYS A 357 16.64 14.66 -14.63
CA LYS A 357 15.30 14.07 -14.54
C LYS A 357 15.38 12.61 -14.11
N GLU A 358 16.23 11.82 -14.75
CA GLU A 358 16.41 10.41 -14.41
C GLU A 358 16.99 10.22 -13.00
N LEU A 359 18.03 10.97 -12.63
CA LEU A 359 18.61 10.93 -11.27
C LEU A 359 17.57 11.21 -10.18
N ARG A 360 16.62 12.11 -10.46
CA ARG A 360 15.52 12.41 -9.54
C ARG A 360 14.53 11.26 -9.41
N TYR A 361 14.23 10.52 -10.49
CA TYR A 361 13.41 9.31 -10.39
C TYR A 361 14.12 8.22 -9.57
N PHE A 362 15.42 7.99 -9.79
CA PHE A 362 16.20 7.06 -8.97
C PHE A 362 16.17 7.45 -7.49
N THR A 363 16.36 8.73 -7.19
CA THR A 363 16.30 9.25 -5.81
C THR A 363 14.92 9.06 -5.21
N GLN A 364 13.86 9.36 -5.95
CA GLN A 364 12.48 9.19 -5.49
C GLN A 364 12.17 7.72 -5.20
N TYR A 365 12.61 6.80 -6.06
CA TYR A 365 12.44 5.36 -5.86
C TYR A 365 13.18 4.86 -4.62
N LEU A 366 14.47 5.22 -4.46
CA LEU A 366 15.26 4.80 -3.29
C LEU A 366 14.70 5.38 -1.98
N ASN A 367 14.22 6.63 -1.99
CA ASN A 367 13.54 7.22 -0.83
C ASN A 367 12.25 6.47 -0.49
N TRP A 368 11.44 6.13 -1.50
CA TRP A 368 10.23 5.35 -1.31
C TRP A 368 10.54 3.96 -0.73
N VAL A 369 11.53 3.25 -1.27
CA VAL A 369 11.99 1.95 -0.72
C VAL A 369 12.43 2.10 0.74
N GLY A 370 13.21 3.13 1.05
CA GLY A 370 13.67 3.41 2.41
C GLY A 370 12.53 3.72 3.38
N GLN A 371 11.46 4.37 2.93
CA GLN A 371 10.29 4.65 3.75
C GLN A 371 9.46 3.38 3.97
N THR A 372 9.12 2.65 2.90
CA THR A 372 8.33 1.42 2.97
C THR A 372 9.00 0.33 3.82
N LEU A 373 10.33 0.21 3.78
CA LEU A 373 11.05 -0.74 4.63
C LEU A 373 11.00 -0.38 6.12
N ARG A 374 10.97 0.92 6.46
CA ARG A 374 10.92 1.39 7.85
C ARG A 374 9.50 1.38 8.44
N GLU A 375 8.52 1.79 7.65
CA GLU A 375 7.15 2.04 8.12
C GLU A 375 6.21 0.85 7.84
N ASP A 376 6.17 0.33 6.61
CA ASP A 376 5.13 -0.61 6.18
C ASP A 376 5.50 -2.09 6.39
N VAL A 377 6.72 -2.48 6.00
CA VAL A 377 7.15 -3.90 6.07
C VAL A 377 7.51 -4.31 7.49
N ALA A 378 7.85 -3.35 8.34
CA ALA A 378 8.29 -3.56 9.69
C ALA A 378 7.45 -2.76 10.68
N SER A 379 6.12 -2.71 10.55
CA SER A 379 5.28 -2.08 11.58
C SER A 379 5.40 -2.81 12.92
N CYS A 380 5.44 -2.06 14.03
CA CYS A 380 5.46 -2.62 15.39
C CYS A 380 4.05 -3.02 15.91
N GLN A 381 2.98 -2.76 15.14
CA GLN A 381 1.59 -3.02 15.54
C GLN A 381 1.28 -4.46 15.99
N PRO A 382 1.91 -5.52 15.45
CA PRO A 382 1.73 -6.88 15.97
C PRO A 382 2.11 -7.04 17.45
N LEU A 383 3.10 -6.29 17.95
CA LEU A 383 3.49 -6.33 19.37
C LEU A 383 2.41 -5.76 20.28
N ALA A 384 1.87 -4.59 19.92
CA ALA A 384 0.75 -3.98 20.65
C ALA A 384 -0.49 -4.89 20.63
N THR A 385 -0.74 -5.54 19.49
CA THR A 385 -1.84 -6.50 19.32
C THR A 385 -1.66 -7.74 20.19
N ALA A 386 -0.44 -8.28 20.29
CA ALA A 386 -0.14 -9.42 21.16
C ALA A 386 -0.37 -9.09 22.65
N LEU A 387 0.00 -7.88 23.09
CA LEU A 387 -0.24 -7.41 24.46
C LEU A 387 -1.74 -7.23 24.75
N ASP A 388 -2.49 -6.65 23.80
CA ASP A 388 -3.95 -6.51 23.92
C ASP A 388 -4.64 -7.89 23.95
N ASN A 389 -4.20 -8.84 23.12
CA ASN A 389 -4.71 -10.22 23.14
C ASN A 389 -4.39 -10.94 24.46
N GLY A 390 -3.18 -10.76 25.00
CA GLY A 390 -2.78 -11.32 26.29
C GLY A 390 -3.70 -10.85 27.44
N ARG A 391 -4.05 -9.56 27.45
CA ARG A 391 -5.05 -9.00 28.38
C ARG A 391 -6.40 -9.68 28.20
N VAL A 392 -6.93 -9.76 26.97
CA VAL A 392 -8.25 -10.36 26.71
C VAL A 392 -8.29 -11.82 27.19
N ILE A 393 -7.22 -12.59 26.95
CA ILE A 393 -7.13 -13.98 27.41
C ILE A 393 -7.16 -14.04 28.95
N LEU A 394 -6.31 -13.29 29.64
CA LEU A 394 -6.22 -13.38 31.09
C LEU A 394 -7.47 -12.82 31.80
N CYS A 395 -7.95 -11.66 31.37
CA CYS A 395 -9.00 -10.94 32.07
C CYS A 395 -10.38 -11.44 31.65
N ASP A 396 -10.67 -11.43 30.35
CA ASP A 396 -12.02 -11.68 29.87
C ASP A 396 -12.30 -13.20 29.77
N ARG A 397 -11.28 -14.02 29.47
CA ARG A 397 -11.46 -15.48 29.29
C ARG A 397 -11.15 -16.31 30.54
N ILE A 398 -10.36 -15.80 31.49
CA ILE A 398 -10.00 -16.54 32.71
C ILE A 398 -10.57 -15.88 33.96
N ALA A 399 -10.23 -14.61 34.22
CA ALA A 399 -10.62 -13.93 35.46
C ALA A 399 -12.14 -13.71 35.56
N ASP A 400 -12.80 -13.27 34.49
CA ASP A 400 -14.24 -13.01 34.47
C ASP A 400 -15.07 -14.28 34.74
N PRO A 401 -14.86 -15.42 34.06
CA PRO A 401 -15.56 -16.68 34.40
C PRO A 401 -15.28 -17.17 35.81
N TRP A 402 -14.04 -17.02 36.31
CA TRP A 402 -13.70 -17.35 37.70
C TRP A 402 -14.47 -16.47 38.69
N ASN A 403 -14.61 -15.18 38.36
CA ASN A 403 -15.37 -14.23 39.16
C ASN A 403 -16.87 -14.54 39.17
N ALA A 404 -17.44 -14.88 38.02
CA ALA A 404 -18.82 -15.35 37.92
C ALA A 404 -19.03 -16.63 38.75
N PHE A 405 -18.06 -17.55 38.74
CA PHE A 405 -18.13 -18.81 39.49
C PHE A 405 -18.22 -18.57 41.00
N TRP A 406 -17.27 -17.86 41.62
CA TRP A 406 -17.33 -17.65 43.08
C TRP A 406 -18.54 -16.79 43.48
N PHE A 407 -18.95 -15.83 42.64
CA PHE A 407 -20.15 -15.03 42.89
C PHE A 407 -21.40 -15.92 42.94
N SER A 408 -21.54 -16.87 42.00
CA SER A 408 -22.63 -17.83 41.99
C SER A 408 -22.63 -18.74 43.23
N LEU A 409 -21.45 -19.23 43.65
CA LEU A 409 -21.30 -20.00 44.88
C LEU A 409 -21.68 -19.19 46.13
N GLY A 410 -21.31 -17.90 46.15
CA GLY A 410 -21.70 -16.95 47.19
C GLY A 410 -23.21 -16.81 47.29
N CYS A 411 -23.90 -16.65 46.15
CA CYS A 411 -25.36 -16.63 46.09
C CYS A 411 -25.97 -17.94 46.60
N CYS A 412 -25.47 -19.10 46.17
CA CYS A 412 -25.93 -20.39 46.68
C CYS A 412 -25.76 -20.50 48.21
N THR A 413 -24.62 -20.06 48.74
CA THR A 413 -24.34 -20.03 50.18
C THR A 413 -25.35 -19.17 50.93
N PHE A 414 -25.63 -17.96 50.40
CA PHE A 414 -26.57 -17.03 50.99
C PHE A 414 -27.98 -17.64 51.12
N PHE A 415 -28.49 -18.30 50.08
CA PHE A 415 -29.80 -18.97 50.11
C PHE A 415 -29.83 -20.25 50.97
N LEU A 416 -28.67 -20.90 51.16
CA LEU A 416 -28.58 -22.05 52.06
C LEU A 416 -28.68 -21.66 53.54
N ILE A 417 -28.31 -20.43 53.93
CA ILE A 417 -28.37 -19.99 55.34
C ILE A 417 -29.81 -20.09 55.91
N PRO A 418 -30.84 -19.49 55.30
CA PRO A 418 -32.23 -19.68 55.74
C PRO A 418 -32.66 -21.15 55.70
N ASN A 419 -32.26 -21.89 54.65
CA ASN A 419 -32.60 -23.30 54.50
C ASN A 419 -32.11 -24.14 55.68
N ILE A 420 -30.86 -23.93 56.13
CA ILE A 420 -30.28 -24.63 57.29
C ILE A 420 -31.09 -24.35 58.56
N ILE A 421 -31.52 -23.10 58.77
CA ILE A 421 -32.35 -22.73 59.94
C ILE A 421 -33.67 -23.51 59.92
N PHE A 422 -34.33 -23.57 58.77
CA PHE A 422 -35.56 -24.35 58.59
C PHE A 422 -35.31 -25.85 58.75
N ALA A 423 -34.24 -26.40 58.17
CA ALA A 423 -33.87 -27.80 58.29
C ALA A 423 -33.62 -28.20 59.75
N ILE A 424 -32.90 -27.40 60.54
CA ILE A 424 -32.68 -27.64 61.98
C ILE A 424 -34.00 -27.60 62.75
N ARG A 425 -34.95 -26.74 62.38
CA ARG A 425 -36.28 -26.72 63.00
C ARG A 425 -37.11 -27.95 62.60
N LEU A 426 -37.08 -28.34 61.33
CA LEU A 426 -37.84 -29.46 60.77
C LEU A 426 -37.34 -30.81 61.30
N THR A 427 -36.04 -30.97 61.45
CA THR A 427 -35.43 -32.20 62.00
C THR A 427 -35.88 -32.50 63.43
N LYS A 428 -36.16 -31.47 64.24
CA LYS A 428 -36.76 -31.65 65.58
C LYS A 428 -38.16 -32.25 65.53
N HIS A 429 -38.90 -32.02 64.44
CA HIS A 429 -40.24 -32.57 64.24
C HIS A 429 -40.17 -33.99 63.67
N PHE A 430 -39.16 -34.28 62.84
CA PHE A 430 -38.93 -35.61 62.26
C PHE A 430 -38.40 -36.64 63.26
N ARG A 431 -37.78 -36.20 64.37
CA ARG A 431 -37.31 -37.08 65.45
C ARG A 431 -38.42 -37.36 66.48
N PRO A 432 -38.39 -38.53 67.14
CA PRO A 432 -39.36 -38.85 68.19
C PRO A 432 -39.21 -37.96 69.43
N ILE A 433 -40.35 -37.50 69.97
CA ILE A 433 -40.41 -36.66 71.18
C ILE A 433 -40.22 -37.57 72.42
N ARG A 434 -39.02 -38.14 72.61
CA ARG A 434 -38.78 -39.04 73.75
C ARG A 434 -38.44 -38.32 75.06
N ASN A 435 -38.01 -37.05 75.00
CA ASN A 435 -37.45 -36.35 76.18
C ASN A 435 -38.33 -35.23 76.76
N ARG A 436 -39.58 -35.05 76.31
CA ARG A 436 -40.51 -34.08 76.94
C ARG A 436 -41.55 -34.68 77.88
N LEU A 437 -41.77 -36.00 77.84
CA LEU A 437 -42.75 -36.65 78.72
C LEU A 437 -42.14 -37.20 80.01
N ILE A 438 -40.81 -37.19 80.18
CA ILE A 438 -40.15 -37.76 81.38
C ILE A 438 -39.90 -36.70 82.49
N SER A 439 -40.17 -35.41 82.25
CA SER A 439 -39.88 -34.35 83.26
C SER A 439 -41.10 -33.66 83.88
N THR A 440 -42.32 -34.11 83.60
CA THR A 440 -43.53 -33.65 84.32
C THR A 440 -44.51 -34.81 84.42
N GLY A 441 -44.24 -35.70 85.36
CA GLY A 441 -45.04 -36.90 85.61
C GLY A 441 -44.49 -37.61 86.84
N SER A 442 -44.62 -36.94 87.98
CA SER A 442 -44.46 -37.57 89.28
C SER A 442 -45.46 -38.71 89.37
N GLU A 443 -44.91 -39.91 89.58
CA GLU A 443 -45.50 -41.09 90.24
C GLU A 443 -46.81 -41.69 89.70
N GLU A 444 -46.77 -43.03 89.62
CA GLU A 444 -47.90 -43.94 89.45
C GLU A 444 -48.58 -43.99 88.08
N THR A 445 -48.15 -44.95 87.25
CA THR A 445 -49.05 -45.96 86.65
C THR A 445 -48.22 -47.03 85.95
N CYS A 446 -48.29 -48.27 86.43
CA CYS A 446 -47.74 -49.44 85.73
C CYS A 446 -48.60 -49.78 84.50
N PRO A 447 -48.01 -50.17 83.35
CA PRO A 447 -48.78 -50.57 82.19
C PRO A 447 -49.44 -51.94 82.39
N PHE A 448 -50.74 -52.02 82.11
CA PHE A 448 -51.56 -53.23 82.18
C PHE A 448 -51.24 -54.14 80.98
N HIS A 449 -50.80 -55.38 81.25
CA HIS A 449 -50.50 -56.40 80.23
C HIS A 449 -51.78 -57.21 79.92
N ILE A 450 -52.30 -57.13 78.69
CA ILE A 450 -53.39 -57.99 78.21
C ILE A 450 -52.77 -59.24 77.55
N PRO A 451 -53.06 -60.47 78.00
CA PRO A 451 -52.56 -61.69 77.37
C PRO A 451 -53.34 -62.06 76.09
N ARG A 452 -52.63 -62.54 75.08
CA ARG A 452 -53.19 -63.10 73.83
C ARG A 452 -53.85 -64.45 74.11
N VAL A 453 -55.09 -64.62 73.66
CA VAL A 453 -55.77 -65.92 73.62
C VAL A 453 -55.30 -66.69 72.37
N THR A 454 -54.56 -67.76 72.59
CA THR A 454 -54.26 -68.79 71.59
C THR A 454 -55.51 -69.61 71.27
N ALA A 455 -55.89 -69.63 70.00
CA ALA A 455 -56.85 -70.58 69.45
C ALA A 455 -56.31 -72.02 69.60
N LEU A 456 -57.10 -72.89 70.22
CA LEU A 456 -56.86 -74.33 70.26
C LEU A 456 -57.83 -74.99 69.29
N LYS A 457 -57.26 -75.73 68.32
CA LYS A 457 -57.96 -76.72 67.51
C LYS A 457 -58.60 -77.78 68.42
N LEU A 458 -59.89 -78.02 68.26
CA LEU A 458 -60.42 -79.30 67.77
C LEU A 458 -61.80 -79.08 67.16
#